data_AF-A0A819ZE24-F1
#
_entry.id   AF-A0A819ZE24-F1
#
_cell.length_a   1.000
_cell.length_b   1.000
_cell.length_c   1.000
_cell.angle_alpha   90.00
_cell.angle_beta   90.00
_cell.angle_gamma   90.00
#
_symmetry.space_group_name_H-M   'P 1'
#
loop_
_entity.id
_entity.type
_entity.pdbx_description
1 polymer ?
#
loop_
_entity_poly.entity_id
_entity_poly.type
_entity_poly.pdbx_seq_one_letter_code
_entity_poly.pdbx_strand_id
1 'polypeptide(L)'
;MWVRFVGVGGTQIPTSPVPVSRCTTDATGWYSGQIPTTVDTTTSGTVCYNWVSNNCHWNNSISVTNCGSYYVYQLCAPPACELRYCTSIPGDSITDTTITPIEGQITSTATSTISSINSICLPPIITLIPGALLLSSPIEFRRSQDFCISSIIQFNCNISFSTTTQWEIKNCSLNCSHKITLDQQIITTLSELYIPARTLAYGLYQLQLTVTMINSPSITTISSSVYVRITPSGITANLVQLGTSMITRGNQQDLKLDPGSFSVNPDEDSFDATKWKYEYYCRIYGLYMFPNFQGALLSIDDTRIDPYNPSCLSNQTGNKTELKFDGVSLLSKSSVTILAGSLKSNRTYQFMVQMENLRNSSIQATGYVLVTVVDTRPQMVLIGCVIWTMCVPNLEFQFVNPTTQVALFAICNGNCTTLQNIIWNVYQGSSNSSSNVTQWILFNQMNIYENIWFFGRNTSNFTSTNQLFLN
;
A
#
# COMPACT_ATOMS: atom_id res chain seq x y z
N MET A 1 5.60 11.04 0.27
CA MET A 1 5.12 10.58 -1.05
C MET A 1 5.55 11.60 -2.10
N TRP A 2 5.98 11.18 -3.29
CA TRP A 2 6.36 12.07 -4.39
C TRP A 2 5.19 12.24 -5.37
N VAL A 3 4.91 13.46 -5.80
CA VAL A 3 3.74 13.83 -6.61
C VAL A 3 4.19 14.61 -7.85
N ARG A 4 3.55 14.32 -8.99
CA ARG A 4 3.67 15.11 -10.23
C ARG A 4 2.31 15.73 -10.54
N PHE A 5 2.28 17.02 -10.85
CA PHE A 5 1.07 17.68 -11.32
C PHE A 5 0.92 17.50 -12.83
N VAL A 6 -0.28 17.09 -13.26
CA VAL A 6 -0.64 16.90 -14.68
C VAL A 6 -2.05 17.44 -14.92
N GLY A 7 -2.28 18.02 -16.10
CA GLY A 7 -3.59 18.53 -16.51
C GLY A 7 -3.62 20.05 -16.78
N VAL A 8 -4.80 20.53 -17.20
CA VAL A 8 -5.03 21.94 -17.60
C VAL A 8 -4.95 22.94 -16.43
N GLY A 9 -5.04 22.46 -15.19
CA GLY A 9 -4.89 23.28 -13.99
C GLY A 9 -3.45 23.65 -13.63
N GLY A 10 -2.46 23.22 -14.43
CA GLY A 10 -1.04 23.50 -14.22
C GLY A 10 -0.21 22.23 -13.95
N THR A 11 1.08 22.32 -14.24
CA THR A 11 2.04 21.19 -14.13
C THR A 11 3.17 21.46 -13.16
N GLN A 12 3.23 22.65 -12.56
CA GLN A 12 4.26 23.06 -11.60
C GLN A 12 3.65 23.90 -10.48
N ILE A 13 4.29 23.95 -9.33
CA ILE A 13 3.94 24.93 -8.29
C ILE A 13 4.48 26.30 -8.73
N PRO A 14 3.69 27.38 -8.69
CA PRO A 14 4.16 28.72 -9.04
C PRO A 14 5.37 29.12 -8.21
N THR A 15 6.37 29.74 -8.83
CA THR A 15 7.57 30.26 -8.13
C THR A 15 7.44 31.72 -7.69
N SER A 16 6.24 32.28 -7.82
CA SER A 16 5.89 33.64 -7.43
C SER A 16 4.58 33.63 -6.63
N PRO A 17 4.36 34.63 -5.75
CA PRO A 17 3.13 34.74 -4.97
C PRO A 17 1.87 34.72 -5.83
N VAL A 18 0.92 33.87 -5.46
CA VAL A 18 -0.44 33.85 -6.05
C VAL A 18 -1.36 34.72 -5.19
N PRO A 19 -2.30 35.50 -5.74
CA PRO A 19 -3.29 36.24 -4.95
C PRO A 19 -4.14 35.32 -4.06
N VAL A 20 -4.68 35.85 -2.97
CA VAL A 20 -5.62 35.14 -2.07
C VAL A 20 -6.90 34.73 -2.81
N SER A 21 -7.63 33.75 -2.27
CA SER A 21 -8.90 33.26 -2.84
C SER A 21 -8.82 32.71 -4.28
N ARG A 22 -7.65 32.17 -4.65
CA ARG A 22 -7.44 31.42 -5.91
C ARG A 22 -7.20 29.94 -5.62
N CYS A 23 -7.12 29.11 -6.66
CA CYS A 23 -6.84 27.67 -6.52
C CYS A 23 -7.84 26.95 -5.58
N THR A 24 -9.08 27.45 -5.50
CA THR A 24 -10.15 26.95 -4.62
C THR A 24 -9.79 26.93 -3.13
N THR A 25 -8.99 27.91 -2.69
CA THR A 25 -8.54 28.04 -1.30
C THR A 25 -8.48 29.51 -0.90
N ASP A 26 -8.57 29.81 0.39
CA ASP A 26 -8.51 31.18 0.88
C ASP A 26 -7.07 31.71 0.89
N ALA A 27 -6.10 30.89 1.31
CA ALA A 27 -4.67 31.23 1.32
C ALA A 27 -3.86 30.33 0.36
N THR A 28 -3.17 30.96 -0.59
CA THR A 28 -2.63 30.30 -1.78
C THR A 28 -1.14 30.00 -1.65
N GLY A 29 -0.78 28.73 -1.88
CA GLY A 29 0.58 28.23 -1.75
C GLY A 29 1.42 28.39 -3.02
N TRP A 30 2.61 28.97 -2.89
CA TRP A 30 3.61 29.13 -3.95
C TRP A 30 5.01 28.74 -3.45
N TYR A 31 5.88 28.27 -4.34
CA TYR A 31 7.21 27.79 -3.99
C TYR A 31 8.23 28.94 -4.00
N SER A 32 8.81 29.25 -2.84
CA SER A 32 9.82 30.30 -2.67
C SER A 32 11.26 29.78 -2.76
N GLY A 33 11.44 28.48 -2.99
CA GLY A 33 12.75 27.86 -3.20
C GLY A 33 13.24 27.92 -4.65
N GLN A 34 14.51 27.55 -4.85
CA GLN A 34 15.10 27.47 -6.18
C GLN A 34 14.72 26.14 -6.87
N ILE A 35 14.10 26.24 -8.04
CA ILE A 35 13.80 25.07 -8.89
C ILE A 35 15.12 24.49 -9.44
N PRO A 36 15.32 23.16 -9.39
CA PRO A 36 16.54 22.54 -9.91
C PRO A 36 16.59 22.65 -11.43
N THR A 37 17.71 23.12 -11.99
CA THR A 37 17.88 23.30 -13.45
C THR A 37 18.53 22.11 -14.15
N THR A 38 19.25 21.27 -13.39
CA THR A 38 19.94 20.08 -13.88
C THR A 38 19.06 18.83 -13.71
N VAL A 39 18.99 17.99 -14.74
CA VAL A 39 18.24 16.72 -14.69
C VAL A 39 18.78 15.82 -13.58
N ASP A 40 17.88 15.10 -12.92
CA ASP A 40 18.12 14.19 -11.79
C ASP A 40 18.66 14.86 -10.52
N THR A 41 18.55 16.20 -10.42
CA THR A 41 18.91 16.93 -9.21
C THR A 41 17.69 17.29 -8.38
N THR A 42 17.81 17.11 -7.07
CA THR A 42 16.78 17.39 -6.06
C THR A 42 17.19 18.59 -5.22
N THR A 43 16.31 19.59 -5.11
CA THR A 43 16.48 20.73 -4.19
C THR A 43 15.35 20.75 -3.18
N SER A 44 15.68 21.05 -1.92
CA SER A 44 14.69 21.33 -0.89
C SER A 44 14.43 22.82 -0.82
N GLY A 45 13.17 23.20 -0.61
CA GLY A 45 12.78 24.60 -0.49
C GLY A 45 11.45 24.77 0.20
N THR A 46 11.05 26.01 0.39
CA THR A 46 9.88 26.37 1.17
C THR A 46 8.70 26.68 0.26
N VAL A 47 7.51 26.21 0.62
CA VAL A 47 6.25 26.72 0.10
C VAL A 47 5.72 27.77 1.08
N CYS A 48 5.42 28.94 0.56
CA CYS A 48 4.82 30.06 1.26
C CYS A 48 3.34 30.16 0.91
N TYR A 49 2.49 30.44 1.90
CA TYR A 49 1.07 30.67 1.70
C TYR A 49 0.73 32.14 1.87
N ASN A 50 0.17 32.73 0.82
CA ASN A 50 -0.21 34.13 0.80
C ASN A 50 -1.54 34.33 1.54
N TRP A 51 -1.57 35.26 2.50
CA TRP A 51 -2.78 35.64 3.23
C TRP A 51 -2.75 37.11 3.65
N VAL A 52 -3.82 37.83 3.33
CA VAL A 52 -4.04 39.25 3.65
C VAL A 52 -2.88 40.13 3.14
N SER A 53 -1.96 40.53 4.01
CA SER A 53 -0.83 41.43 3.73
C SER A 53 0.53 40.75 3.78
N ASN A 54 0.58 39.45 4.09
CA ASN A 54 1.81 38.67 4.15
C ASN A 54 1.78 37.54 3.11
N ASN A 55 2.68 37.63 2.13
CA ASN A 55 2.82 36.66 1.04
C ASN A 55 3.42 35.31 1.47
N CYS A 56 3.88 35.19 2.72
CA CYS A 56 4.36 33.96 3.34
C CYS A 56 3.87 33.88 4.79
N HIS A 57 2.55 34.05 4.99
CA HIS A 57 1.95 34.02 6.33
C HIS A 57 2.13 32.66 7.01
N TRP A 58 1.96 31.58 6.23
CA TRP A 58 2.34 30.23 6.63
C TRP A 58 3.39 29.68 5.67
N ASN A 59 4.10 28.65 6.12
CA ASN A 59 5.01 27.93 5.26
C ASN A 59 5.23 26.48 5.70
N ASN A 60 5.72 25.68 4.76
CA ASN A 60 6.28 24.36 5.04
C ASN A 60 7.37 24.02 4.02
N SER A 61 8.23 23.07 4.37
CA SER A 61 9.31 22.61 3.49
C SER A 61 8.83 21.47 2.59
N ILE A 62 9.31 21.47 1.35
CA ILE A 62 9.12 20.39 0.37
C ILE A 62 10.45 20.12 -0.37
N SER A 63 10.52 19.01 -1.09
CA SER A 63 11.63 18.74 -2.01
C SER A 63 11.13 18.66 -3.45
N VAL A 64 11.93 19.10 -4.41
CA VAL A 64 11.60 19.13 -5.84
C VAL A 64 12.74 18.49 -6.63
N THR A 65 12.42 17.62 -7.59
CA THR A 65 13.41 16.99 -8.47
C THR A 65 13.09 17.32 -9.93
N ASN A 66 14.12 17.68 -10.71
CA ASN A 66 14.00 17.92 -12.14
C ASN A 66 14.19 16.60 -12.91
N CYS A 67 13.16 16.13 -13.61
CA CYS A 67 13.21 14.90 -14.41
C CYS A 67 13.42 15.18 -15.92
N GLY A 68 13.96 16.35 -16.26
CA GLY A 68 14.21 16.82 -17.63
C GLY A 68 12.99 17.46 -18.28
N SER A 69 11.89 16.72 -18.41
CA SER A 69 10.67 17.20 -19.08
C SER A 69 9.54 17.65 -18.12
N TYR A 70 9.70 17.38 -16.83
CA TYR A 70 8.75 17.74 -15.77
C TYR A 70 9.44 17.76 -14.40
N TYR A 71 8.72 18.22 -13.39
CA TYR A 71 9.16 18.23 -12.00
C TYR A 71 8.31 17.28 -11.15
N VAL A 72 8.93 16.67 -10.14
CA VAL A 72 8.24 15.91 -9.08
C VAL A 72 8.50 16.55 -7.73
N TYR A 73 7.50 16.51 -6.86
CA TYR A 73 7.50 17.21 -5.58
C TYR A 73 7.25 16.23 -4.44
N GLN A 74 8.11 16.23 -3.42
CA GLN A 74 7.84 15.59 -2.14
C GLN A 74 7.08 16.59 -1.28
N LEU A 75 5.75 16.52 -1.34
CA LEU A 75 4.87 17.44 -0.63
C LEU A 75 4.68 17.02 0.82
N CYS A 76 4.50 18.00 1.69
CA CYS A 76 3.98 17.84 3.04
C CYS A 76 2.53 18.35 3.09
N ALA A 77 1.75 17.96 4.08
CA ALA A 77 0.43 18.57 4.27
C ALA A 77 0.61 20.07 4.59
N PRO A 78 -0.21 20.98 3.99
CA PRO A 78 -0.21 22.38 4.38
C PRO A 78 -0.48 22.55 5.89
N PRO A 79 0.12 23.53 6.56
CA PRO A 79 0.07 23.66 8.02
C PRO A 79 -1.28 24.16 8.58
N ALA A 80 -2.25 24.51 7.73
CA ALA A 80 -3.59 24.98 8.12
C ALA A 80 -4.64 24.64 7.04
N CYS A 81 -5.92 24.64 7.42
CA CYS A 81 -7.03 24.14 6.61
C CYS A 81 -7.37 24.97 5.37
N GLU A 82 -7.10 26.27 5.43
CA GLU A 82 -7.41 27.26 4.37
C GLU A 82 -6.29 27.37 3.33
N LEU A 83 -5.31 26.48 3.41
CA LEU A 83 -4.10 26.48 2.59
C LEU A 83 -4.14 25.37 1.55
N ARG A 84 -3.86 25.71 0.29
CA ARG A 84 -3.63 24.71 -0.77
C ARG A 84 -2.42 25.10 -1.61
N TYR A 85 -1.71 24.08 -2.11
CA TYR A 85 -0.69 24.28 -3.14
C TYR A 85 -1.38 24.70 -4.44
N CYS A 86 -1.03 25.86 -4.97
CA CYS A 86 -1.43 26.22 -6.31
C CYS A 86 -0.59 25.49 -7.35
N THR A 87 -1.16 25.33 -8.54
CA THR A 87 -0.46 24.86 -9.73
C THR A 87 -0.59 25.88 -10.85
N SER A 88 0.45 26.03 -11.66
CA SER A 88 0.46 26.87 -12.86
C SER A 88 1.12 26.17 -14.04
N ILE A 89 0.94 26.75 -15.23
CA ILE A 89 1.62 26.34 -16.45
C ILE A 89 3.04 26.93 -16.44
N PRO A 90 4.06 26.22 -16.96
CA PRO A 90 5.42 26.74 -16.97
C PRO A 90 5.50 28.04 -17.77
N GLY A 91 5.97 29.12 -17.14
CA GLY A 91 6.10 30.44 -17.76
C GLY A 91 4.89 31.37 -17.64
N ASP A 92 3.84 30.97 -16.93
CA ASP A 92 2.63 31.80 -16.76
C ASP A 92 2.70 32.64 -15.47
N SER A 93 2.81 33.96 -15.61
CA SER A 93 2.61 34.92 -14.52
C SER A 93 1.13 35.22 -14.41
N ILE A 94 0.47 34.70 -13.37
CA ILE A 94 -0.97 34.85 -13.16
C ILE A 94 -1.30 36.32 -12.85
N THR A 95 -1.47 37.16 -13.88
CA THR A 95 -2.03 38.51 -13.77
C THR A 95 -3.45 38.55 -14.33
N ASP A 96 -4.36 38.78 -13.40
CA ASP A 96 -5.76 39.20 -13.48
C ASP A 96 -6.45 39.27 -14.86
N THR A 97 -7.40 38.35 -15.09
CA THR A 97 -8.55 38.62 -15.96
C THR A 97 -9.80 38.75 -15.08
N THR A 98 -10.24 39.99 -14.93
CA THR A 98 -11.45 40.43 -14.23
C THR A 98 -12.71 39.96 -14.94
N ILE A 99 -13.61 39.27 -14.22
CA ILE A 99 -15.03 39.20 -14.58
C ILE A 99 -15.81 39.78 -13.40
N THR A 100 -16.48 40.90 -13.65
CA THR A 100 -17.28 41.70 -12.71
C THR A 100 -18.63 41.03 -12.38
N PRO A 101 -19.11 41.06 -11.13
CA PRO A 101 -20.50 40.70 -10.79
C PRO A 101 -21.45 41.90 -10.97
N ILE A 102 -22.66 41.62 -11.47
CA ILE A 102 -23.76 42.58 -11.62
C ILE A 102 -24.47 42.74 -10.27
N GLU A 103 -24.62 43.99 -9.83
CA GLU A 103 -25.26 44.40 -8.58
C GLU A 103 -26.79 44.53 -8.75
N GLY A 104 -27.55 43.93 -7.82
CA GLY A 104 -29.00 44.06 -7.72
C GLY A 104 -29.39 44.48 -6.30
N GLN A 105 -29.82 45.74 -6.18
CA GLN A 105 -30.37 46.36 -4.96
C GLN A 105 -31.71 45.73 -4.56
N ILE A 106 -31.86 45.35 -3.28
CA ILE A 106 -33.14 45.50 -2.56
C ILE A 106 -32.85 45.99 -1.14
N THR A 107 -33.40 47.16 -0.84
CA THR A 107 -33.48 47.83 0.47
C THR A 107 -34.38 47.08 1.46
N SER A 108 -33.98 46.99 2.73
CA SER A 108 -34.95 47.08 3.83
C SER A 108 -34.32 47.70 5.08
N THR A 109 -34.96 48.76 5.55
CA THR A 109 -34.77 49.39 6.86
C THR A 109 -35.44 48.55 7.94
N ALA A 110 -34.69 48.21 8.99
CA ALA A 110 -35.24 47.93 10.31
C ALA A 110 -34.25 48.37 11.39
N THR A 111 -34.60 49.44 12.10
CA THR A 111 -34.02 49.80 13.39
C THR A 111 -34.50 48.81 14.45
N SER A 112 -33.57 48.16 15.14
CA SER A 112 -33.80 47.66 16.49
C SER A 112 -32.52 47.82 17.33
N THR A 113 -32.70 48.47 18.46
CA THR A 113 -31.75 48.62 19.55
C THR A 113 -31.39 47.25 20.12
N ILE A 114 -30.12 46.88 20.18
CA ILE A 114 -29.65 45.67 20.88
C ILE A 114 -28.92 46.09 22.15
N SER A 115 -29.58 45.86 23.28
CA SER A 115 -29.01 45.73 24.61
C SER A 115 -28.28 44.39 24.74
N SER A 116 -27.06 44.44 25.30
CA SER A 116 -26.24 43.33 25.84
C SER A 116 -26.02 42.10 24.95
N ILE A 117 -24.85 42.01 24.32
CA ILE A 117 -24.37 40.75 23.72
C ILE A 117 -23.92 39.83 24.86
N ASN A 118 -24.79 38.94 25.31
CA ASN A 118 -24.33 37.72 25.97
C ASN A 118 -23.53 36.93 24.93
N SER A 119 -22.23 36.82 25.15
CA SER A 119 -21.31 36.04 24.30
C SER A 119 -21.63 34.54 24.43
N ILE A 120 -22.38 34.02 23.46
CA ILE A 120 -22.77 32.60 23.39
C ILE A 120 -21.82 31.89 22.41
N CYS A 121 -21.06 30.91 22.91
CA CYS A 121 -20.36 29.92 22.08
C CYS A 121 -20.89 28.54 22.41
N LEU A 122 -21.30 27.80 21.38
CA LEU A 122 -21.75 26.44 21.52
C LEU A 122 -20.54 25.48 21.49
N PRO A 123 -20.60 24.34 22.20
CA PRO A 123 -19.55 23.33 22.11
C PRO A 123 -19.37 22.85 20.66
N PRO A 124 -18.12 22.71 20.18
CA PRO A 124 -17.87 22.33 18.79
C PRO A 124 -18.22 20.85 18.55
N ILE A 125 -18.67 20.53 17.34
CA ILE A 125 -19.01 19.16 16.94
C ILE A 125 -17.77 18.53 16.30
N ILE A 126 -17.34 17.38 16.83
CA ILE A 126 -16.21 16.61 16.29
C ILE A 126 -16.74 15.35 15.59
N THR A 127 -16.43 15.20 14.32
CA THR A 127 -16.67 13.98 13.55
C THR A 127 -15.34 13.33 13.20
N LEU A 128 -15.14 12.05 13.55
CA LEU A 128 -13.92 11.29 13.24
C LEU A 128 -14.15 10.37 12.04
N ILE A 129 -13.15 10.29 11.16
CA ILE A 129 -13.20 9.54 9.90
C ILE A 129 -11.93 8.67 9.79
N PRO A 130 -12.05 7.36 9.55
CA PRO A 130 -13.28 6.58 9.55
C PRO A 130 -13.96 6.53 10.93
N GLY A 131 -15.29 6.47 10.96
CA GLY A 131 -16.07 6.55 12.19
C GLY A 131 -16.43 5.17 12.75
N ALA A 132 -16.16 4.94 14.03
CA ALA A 132 -16.69 3.82 14.81
C ALA A 132 -16.86 4.22 16.27
N LEU A 133 -18.10 4.53 16.62
CA LEU A 133 -18.46 5.14 17.91
C LEU A 133 -18.70 4.11 19.02
N LEU A 134 -18.78 2.82 18.67
CA LEU A 134 -19.10 1.74 19.59
C LEU A 134 -17.93 0.78 19.75
N LEU A 135 -17.64 0.41 21.00
CA LEU A 135 -16.62 -0.59 21.33
C LEU A 135 -16.97 -1.99 20.78
N SER A 136 -18.26 -2.28 20.59
CA SER A 136 -18.77 -3.54 20.04
C SER A 136 -18.53 -3.71 18.54
N SER A 137 -18.31 -2.61 17.81
CA SER A 137 -18.11 -2.61 16.36
C SER A 137 -16.91 -1.73 15.99
N PRO A 138 -15.68 -2.11 16.40
CA PRO A 138 -14.49 -1.33 16.11
C PRO A 138 -14.07 -1.46 14.65
N ILE A 139 -13.28 -0.49 14.18
CA ILE A 139 -12.63 -0.56 12.86
C ILE A 139 -11.44 -1.50 12.95
N GLU A 140 -11.35 -2.46 12.04
CA GLU A 140 -10.24 -3.41 12.04
C GLU A 140 -9.12 -2.95 11.11
N PHE A 141 -7.90 -2.91 11.65
CA PHE A 141 -6.68 -2.70 10.89
C PHE A 141 -5.73 -3.87 11.13
N ARG A 142 -5.09 -4.34 10.06
CA ARG A 142 -4.01 -5.33 10.19
C ARG A 142 -2.80 -4.65 10.81
N ARG A 143 -2.04 -5.37 11.63
CA ARG A 143 -0.86 -4.80 12.27
C ARG A 143 0.22 -4.36 11.28
N SER A 144 0.28 -4.94 10.08
CA SER A 144 1.19 -4.54 9.01
C SER A 144 0.69 -3.36 8.17
N GLN A 145 -0.44 -2.74 8.53
CA GLN A 145 -1.08 -1.67 7.76
C GLN A 145 -0.96 -0.33 8.49
N ASP A 146 -0.53 0.70 7.75
CA ASP A 146 -0.61 2.09 8.20
C ASP A 146 -2.07 2.56 8.16
N PHE A 147 -2.48 3.39 9.11
CA PHE A 147 -3.81 4.01 9.07
C PHE A 147 -3.81 5.43 9.61
N CYS A 148 -4.84 6.19 9.22
CA CYS A 148 -5.05 7.56 9.68
C CYS A 148 -6.48 7.72 10.18
N ILE A 149 -6.65 8.48 11.27
CA ILE A 149 -7.94 8.99 11.70
C ILE A 149 -7.93 10.52 11.52
N SER A 150 -8.78 11.01 10.63
CA SER A 150 -8.98 12.45 10.41
C SER A 150 -10.18 12.96 11.22
N SER A 151 -10.16 14.23 11.59
CA SER A 151 -11.29 14.90 12.26
C SER A 151 -11.83 16.06 11.44
N ILE A 152 -13.16 16.19 11.44
CA ILE A 152 -13.87 17.38 11.00
C ILE A 152 -14.43 18.05 12.25
N ILE A 153 -14.04 19.30 12.50
CA ILE A 153 -14.44 20.05 13.68
C ILE A 153 -15.26 21.26 13.24
N GLN A 154 -16.53 21.30 13.65
CA GLN A 154 -17.44 22.40 13.32
C GLN A 154 -17.62 23.30 14.55
N PHE A 155 -17.29 24.58 14.39
CA PHE A 155 -17.41 25.59 15.44
C PHE A 155 -18.64 26.47 15.20
N ASN A 156 -19.37 26.78 16.27
CA ASN A 156 -20.47 27.74 16.24
C ASN A 156 -20.27 28.75 17.39
N CYS A 157 -19.56 29.83 17.09
CA CYS A 157 -19.11 30.80 18.08
C CYS A 157 -18.96 32.17 17.38
N ASN A 158 -19.52 33.22 18.00
CA ASN A 158 -19.57 34.57 17.42
C ASN A 158 -18.39 35.47 17.84
N ILE A 159 -17.36 34.89 18.45
CA ILE A 159 -16.14 35.58 18.90
C ILE A 159 -14.91 34.90 18.29
N SER A 160 -13.79 35.61 18.27
CA SER A 160 -12.51 35.01 17.92
C SER A 160 -12.00 34.10 19.04
N PHE A 161 -11.46 32.94 18.67
CA PHE A 161 -10.89 31.96 19.58
C PHE A 161 -9.69 31.29 18.92
N SER A 162 -8.85 30.65 19.72
CA SER A 162 -7.81 29.73 19.23
C SER A 162 -8.11 28.31 19.71
N THR A 163 -7.63 27.31 18.98
CA THR A 163 -7.88 25.91 19.31
C THR A 163 -6.58 25.15 19.48
N THR A 164 -6.60 24.19 20.40
CA THR A 164 -5.55 23.18 20.51
C THR A 164 -6.19 21.82 20.43
N THR A 165 -5.59 20.92 19.67
CA THR A 165 -6.03 19.53 19.58
C THR A 165 -4.99 18.62 20.23
N GLN A 166 -5.46 17.52 20.81
CA GLN A 166 -4.58 16.52 21.39
C GLN A 166 -5.21 15.14 21.28
N TRP A 167 -4.49 14.23 20.65
CA TRP A 167 -4.83 12.82 20.55
C TRP A 167 -4.29 12.02 21.74
N GLU A 168 -5.11 11.07 22.19
CA GLU A 168 -4.75 10.11 23.21
C GLU A 168 -5.20 8.71 22.80
N ILE A 169 -4.32 7.72 22.96
CA ILE A 169 -4.62 6.31 22.65
C ILE A 169 -4.64 5.51 23.95
N LYS A 170 -5.74 4.78 24.17
CA LYS A 170 -5.95 3.95 25.35
C LYS A 170 -6.17 2.50 24.96
N ASN A 171 -5.54 1.57 25.68
CA ASN A 171 -5.77 0.14 25.50
C ASN A 171 -7.08 -0.28 26.20
N CYS A 172 -7.95 -0.95 25.44
CA CYS A 172 -9.30 -1.37 25.81
C CYS A 172 -9.44 -2.85 26.17
N SER A 173 -8.37 -3.60 26.43
CA SER A 173 -8.47 -5.02 26.84
C SER A 173 -9.35 -5.28 28.09
N LEU A 174 -9.51 -4.29 28.99
CA LEU A 174 -10.38 -4.37 30.17
C LEU A 174 -11.37 -3.20 30.23
N ASN A 175 -10.91 -1.96 30.44
CA ASN A 175 -11.76 -0.78 30.71
C ASN A 175 -11.31 0.52 29.99
N CYS A 176 -10.58 0.41 28.87
CA CYS A 176 -10.07 1.57 28.11
C CYS A 176 -9.34 2.64 28.96
N SER A 177 -8.69 2.25 30.07
CA SER A 177 -8.19 3.20 31.08
C SER A 177 -6.69 3.45 30.97
N HIS A 178 -5.96 2.53 30.33
CA HIS A 178 -4.51 2.58 30.27
C HIS A 178 -4.05 3.32 29.01
N LYS A 179 -3.55 4.55 29.19
CA LYS A 179 -2.93 5.34 28.14
C LYS A 179 -1.64 4.67 27.65
N ILE A 180 -1.44 4.67 26.34
CA ILE A 180 -0.25 4.12 25.70
C ILE A 180 0.76 5.24 25.48
N THR A 181 2.01 4.96 25.81
CA THR A 181 3.13 5.83 25.43
C THR A 181 3.47 5.57 23.97
N LEU A 182 3.28 6.59 23.14
CA LEU A 182 3.65 6.55 21.72
C LEU A 182 5.09 7.00 21.53
N ASP A 183 5.70 6.57 20.42
CA ASP A 183 6.98 7.13 19.97
C ASP A 183 6.84 8.65 19.78
N GLN A 184 7.88 9.40 20.14
CA GLN A 184 7.93 10.86 19.99
C GLN A 184 7.80 11.32 18.54
N GLN A 185 8.06 10.43 17.57
CA GLN A 185 7.85 10.72 16.15
C GLN A 185 6.36 10.77 15.74
N ILE A 186 5.46 10.23 16.56
CA ILE A 186 4.01 10.25 16.29
C ILE A 186 3.45 11.58 16.79
N ILE A 187 3.04 12.42 15.84
CA ILE A 187 2.46 13.73 16.13
C ILE A 187 1.01 13.55 16.59
N THR A 188 0.70 14.00 17.81
CA THR A 188 -0.63 13.89 18.42
C THR A 188 -1.38 15.21 18.53
N THR A 189 -0.77 16.33 18.11
CA THR A 189 -1.34 17.68 18.27
C THR A 189 -2.06 18.19 17.02
N LEU A 190 -2.27 17.35 16.00
CA LEU A 190 -2.94 17.72 14.75
C LEU A 190 -4.42 17.32 14.77
N SER A 191 -5.19 17.77 13.78
CA SER A 191 -6.56 17.30 13.54
C SER A 191 -6.61 15.87 12.99
N GLU A 192 -5.47 15.34 12.56
CA GLU A 192 -5.32 13.98 12.06
C GLU A 192 -4.32 13.21 12.92
N LEU A 193 -4.55 11.91 13.06
CA LEU A 193 -3.66 10.99 13.75
C LEU A 193 -3.23 9.89 12.78
N TYR A 194 -1.97 9.94 12.37
CA TYR A 194 -1.33 8.91 11.56
C TYR A 194 -0.64 7.88 12.44
N ILE A 195 -0.97 6.60 12.25
CA ILE A 195 -0.38 5.47 12.96
C ILE A 195 0.34 4.58 11.93
N PRO A 196 1.69 4.54 11.96
CA PRO A 196 2.46 3.61 11.13
C PRO A 196 2.17 2.15 11.49
N ALA A 197 2.43 1.26 10.54
CA ALA A 197 2.40 -0.18 10.71
C ALA A 197 3.31 -0.60 11.86
N ARG A 198 2.93 -1.70 12.53
CA ARG A 198 3.63 -2.31 13.67
C ARG A 198 3.75 -1.44 14.93
N THR A 199 3.24 -0.20 14.92
CA THR A 199 3.23 0.70 16.09
C THR A 199 2.44 0.14 17.26
N LEU A 200 1.22 -0.34 17.01
CA LEU A 200 0.32 -0.87 18.02
C LEU A 200 0.40 -2.41 18.08
N ALA A 201 0.30 -2.97 19.28
CA ALA A 201 0.19 -4.41 19.49
C ALA A 201 -1.20 -4.92 19.11
N TYR A 202 -1.40 -6.24 19.07
CA TYR A 202 -2.74 -6.79 18.86
C TYR A 202 -3.66 -6.43 20.03
N GLY A 203 -4.87 -5.98 19.73
CA GLY A 203 -5.79 -5.57 20.77
C GLY A 203 -6.83 -4.56 20.31
N LEU A 204 -7.62 -4.12 21.26
CA LEU A 204 -8.67 -3.12 21.08
C LEU A 204 -8.19 -1.80 21.68
N TYR A 205 -8.41 -0.70 20.96
CA TYR A 205 -7.93 0.62 21.35
C TYR A 205 -9.02 1.67 21.19
N GLN A 206 -9.01 2.65 22.10
CA GLN A 206 -9.77 3.89 21.99
C GLN A 206 -8.81 5.00 21.58
N LEU A 207 -9.09 5.65 20.46
CA LEU A 207 -8.38 6.84 19.99
C LEU A 207 -9.29 8.04 20.27
N GLN A 208 -8.89 8.86 21.23
CA GLN A 208 -9.64 10.01 21.70
C GLN A 208 -8.98 11.30 21.23
N LEU A 209 -9.72 12.11 20.49
CA LEU A 209 -9.32 13.48 20.15
C LEU A 209 -9.95 14.44 21.16
N THR A 210 -9.12 15.25 21.80
CA THR A 210 -9.56 16.36 22.65
C THR A 210 -9.31 17.67 21.94
N VAL A 211 -10.32 18.54 21.89
CA VAL A 211 -10.24 19.88 21.32
C VAL A 211 -10.56 20.88 22.42
N THR A 212 -9.66 21.82 22.66
CA THR A 212 -9.81 22.89 23.65
C THR A 212 -9.89 24.23 22.93
N MET A 213 -10.96 24.97 23.19
CA MET A 213 -11.12 26.36 22.75
C MET A 213 -10.53 27.30 23.81
N ILE A 214 -9.57 28.12 23.39
CA ILE A 214 -8.87 29.13 24.21
C ILE A 214 -9.41 30.51 23.82
N ASN A 215 -9.51 31.43 24.79
CA ASN A 215 -10.07 32.79 24.66
C ASN A 215 -11.59 32.87 24.39
N SER A 216 -12.33 31.79 24.66
CA SER A 216 -13.79 31.80 24.79
C SER A 216 -14.20 32.32 26.18
N PRO A 217 -15.41 32.90 26.40
CA PRO A 217 -15.83 33.44 27.70
C PRO A 217 -15.85 32.35 28.78
N SER A 218 -15.95 31.10 28.34
CA SER A 218 -15.78 29.87 29.11
C SER A 218 -14.85 28.93 28.32
N ILE A 219 -13.73 28.49 28.91
CA ILE A 219 -12.88 27.45 28.31
C ILE A 219 -13.75 26.22 28.07
N THR A 220 -13.89 25.83 26.81
CA THR A 220 -14.69 24.68 26.42
C THR A 220 -13.76 23.61 25.89
N THR A 221 -13.73 22.47 26.59
CA THR A 221 -12.98 21.28 26.18
C THR A 221 -13.97 20.19 25.85
N ILE A 222 -13.91 19.66 24.63
CA ILE A 222 -14.74 18.55 24.18
C ILE A 222 -13.86 17.45 23.60
N SER A 223 -14.31 16.21 23.69
CA SER A 223 -13.61 15.08 23.13
C SER A 223 -14.53 14.15 22.38
N SER A 224 -14.01 13.53 21.32
CA SER A 224 -14.66 12.45 20.58
C SER A 224 -13.73 11.25 20.51
N SER A 225 -14.29 10.05 20.33
CA SER A 225 -13.52 8.81 20.33
C SER A 225 -13.92 7.89 19.18
N VAL A 226 -12.93 7.19 18.64
CA VAL A 226 -13.11 6.07 17.72
C VAL A 226 -12.46 4.82 18.30
N TYR A 227 -13.07 3.66 18.06
CA TYR A 227 -12.55 2.37 18.49
C TYR A 227 -11.95 1.62 17.33
N VAL A 228 -10.71 1.15 17.51
CA VAL A 228 -9.97 0.39 16.50
C VAL A 228 -9.48 -0.93 17.09
N ARG A 229 -9.49 -1.99 16.28
CA ARG A 229 -8.95 -3.30 16.63
C ARG A 229 -7.77 -3.62 15.72
N ILE A 230 -6.62 -3.88 16.33
CA ILE A 230 -5.43 -4.33 15.62
C ILE A 230 -5.44 -5.85 15.58
N THR A 231 -5.52 -6.39 14.36
CA THR A 231 -5.59 -7.83 14.10
C THR A 231 -4.29 -8.35 13.48
N PRO A 232 -3.98 -9.65 13.63
CA PRO A 232 -2.84 -10.27 12.96
C PRO A 232 -2.92 -10.15 11.44
N SER A 233 -1.79 -9.86 10.82
CA SER A 233 -1.64 -9.88 9.37
C SER A 233 -1.51 -11.31 8.86
N GLY A 234 -1.91 -11.53 7.59
CA GLY A 234 -1.77 -12.84 6.96
C GLY A 234 -0.30 -13.19 6.75
N ILE A 235 0.08 -14.42 7.08
CA ILE A 235 1.42 -14.94 6.79
C ILE A 235 1.55 -15.19 5.30
N THR A 236 2.68 -14.75 4.73
CA THR A 236 2.99 -14.97 3.33
C THR A 236 3.93 -16.16 3.20
N ALA A 237 3.40 -17.30 2.75
CA ALA A 237 4.18 -18.50 2.44
C ALA A 237 4.83 -18.38 1.05
N ASN A 238 6.15 -18.26 1.00
CA ASN A 238 6.92 -18.18 -0.25
C ASN A 238 7.84 -19.39 -0.38
N LEU A 239 7.68 -20.21 -1.41
CA LEU A 239 8.56 -21.39 -1.59
C LEU A 239 9.92 -21.05 -2.21
N VAL A 240 10.03 -19.88 -2.85
CA VAL A 240 11.21 -19.43 -3.58
C VAL A 240 11.54 -17.99 -3.22
N GLN A 241 12.78 -17.59 -3.48
CA GLN A 241 13.24 -16.23 -3.22
C GLN A 241 12.35 -15.22 -3.97
N LEU A 242 11.99 -14.12 -3.31
CA LEU A 242 11.10 -13.05 -3.81
C LEU A 242 9.62 -13.43 -3.99
N GLY A 243 9.20 -14.67 -3.70
CA GLY A 243 7.78 -15.06 -3.75
C GLY A 243 7.18 -15.18 -5.15
N THR A 244 7.88 -14.78 -6.22
CA THR A 244 7.40 -14.84 -7.61
C THR A 244 8.26 -15.72 -8.50
N SER A 245 7.71 -16.03 -9.68
CA SER A 245 8.29 -16.78 -10.80
C SER A 245 9.82 -16.83 -10.80
N MET A 246 10.34 -17.85 -10.11
CA MET A 246 11.77 -18.16 -10.11
C MET A 246 12.01 -19.23 -11.16
N ILE A 247 12.82 -18.90 -12.17
CA ILE A 247 13.36 -19.89 -13.11
C ILE A 247 14.69 -20.35 -12.53
N THR A 248 14.76 -21.58 -12.00
CA THR A 248 16.02 -22.21 -11.56
C THR A 248 16.66 -22.97 -12.74
N ARG A 249 17.94 -22.72 -13.06
CA ARG A 249 18.69 -23.34 -14.18
C ARG A 249 19.77 -24.33 -13.72
N GLY A 250 19.69 -25.56 -14.23
CA GLY A 250 20.85 -26.42 -14.45
C GLY A 250 20.47 -27.77 -15.11
N ASN A 251 21.38 -28.32 -15.91
CA ASN A 251 21.26 -29.73 -16.32
C ASN A 251 21.47 -30.57 -15.06
N GLN A 252 20.51 -31.44 -14.73
CA GLN A 252 20.55 -32.21 -13.50
C GLN A 252 20.72 -31.33 -12.25
N GLN A 253 19.96 -30.23 -12.13
CA GLN A 253 19.92 -29.45 -10.90
C GLN A 253 18.79 -29.91 -10.00
N ASP A 254 19.08 -29.90 -8.70
CA ASP A 254 18.07 -30.07 -7.67
C ASP A 254 17.20 -28.80 -7.57
N LEU A 255 15.88 -29.00 -7.45
CA LEU A 255 14.91 -27.94 -7.19
C LEU A 255 14.73 -27.80 -5.68
N LYS A 256 15.18 -26.68 -5.11
CA LYS A 256 14.98 -26.37 -3.69
C LYS A 256 13.78 -25.45 -3.50
N LEU A 257 12.85 -25.86 -2.65
CA LEU A 257 11.73 -25.07 -2.15
C LEU A 257 11.97 -24.79 -0.66
N ASP A 258 12.12 -23.52 -0.28
CA ASP A 258 12.60 -23.12 1.05
C ASP A 258 11.69 -22.06 1.70
N PRO A 259 10.46 -22.44 2.08
CA PRO A 259 9.56 -21.56 2.79
C PRO A 259 10.06 -21.14 4.18
N GLY A 260 10.97 -21.89 4.80
CA GLY A 260 11.63 -21.47 6.03
C GLY A 260 12.41 -20.17 5.87
N SER A 261 13.13 -20.02 4.77
CA SER A 261 13.99 -18.85 4.52
C SER A 261 13.27 -17.70 3.84
N PHE A 262 12.22 -17.97 3.05
CA PHE A 262 11.61 -16.97 2.17
C PHE A 262 10.20 -16.52 2.59
N SER A 263 9.53 -17.25 3.48
CA SER A 263 8.22 -16.82 3.99
C SER A 263 8.36 -15.58 4.87
N VAL A 264 7.29 -14.78 4.93
CA VAL A 264 7.29 -13.52 5.65
C VAL A 264 6.09 -13.48 6.59
N ASN A 265 6.34 -13.09 7.84
CA ASN A 265 5.31 -12.59 8.73
C ASN A 265 5.32 -11.05 8.66
N PRO A 266 4.31 -10.41 8.04
CA PRO A 266 4.27 -8.95 7.91
C PRO A 266 4.21 -8.20 9.25
N ASP A 267 3.97 -8.89 10.36
CA ASP A 267 3.97 -8.31 11.70
C ASP A 267 5.32 -8.41 12.42
N GLU A 268 6.26 -9.24 11.94
CA GLU A 268 7.55 -9.46 12.60
C GLU A 268 8.71 -8.96 11.71
N ASP A 269 9.82 -8.60 12.33
CA ASP A 269 11.03 -8.17 11.60
C ASP A 269 11.72 -9.33 10.88
N SER A 270 11.56 -10.54 11.41
CA SER A 270 12.09 -11.77 10.82
C SER A 270 11.09 -12.91 10.95
N PHE A 271 11.04 -13.78 9.96
CA PHE A 271 10.21 -14.98 10.00
C PHE A 271 10.95 -16.12 10.72
N ASP A 272 10.40 -16.61 11.83
CA ASP A 272 10.96 -17.73 12.59
C ASP A 272 10.40 -19.07 12.11
N ALA A 273 11.16 -19.75 11.26
CA ALA A 273 10.78 -21.04 10.68
C ALA A 273 10.60 -22.17 11.70
N THR A 274 11.14 -22.04 12.92
CA THR A 274 11.06 -23.10 13.94
C THR A 274 9.67 -23.22 14.56
N LYS A 275 8.83 -22.20 14.41
CA LYS A 275 7.46 -22.15 14.95
C LYS A 275 6.42 -22.83 14.05
N TRP A 276 6.84 -23.41 12.93
CA TRP A 276 5.95 -23.88 11.87
C TRP A 276 6.19 -25.34 11.51
N LYS A 277 5.10 -26.03 11.23
CA LYS A 277 5.05 -27.31 10.53
C LYS A 277 4.87 -27.03 9.04
N TYR A 278 5.54 -27.81 8.20
CA TYR A 278 5.52 -27.66 6.74
C TYR A 278 5.10 -28.97 6.09
N GLU A 279 4.06 -28.93 5.28
CA GLU A 279 3.62 -30.06 4.46
C GLU A 279 3.63 -29.64 2.98
N TYR A 280 4.32 -30.44 2.18
CA TYR A 280 4.49 -30.16 0.76
C TYR A 280 3.60 -31.08 -0.05
N TYR A 281 3.05 -30.55 -1.12
CA TYR A 281 2.17 -31.27 -2.03
C TYR A 281 2.59 -30.94 -3.45
N CYS A 282 2.35 -31.87 -4.38
CA CYS A 282 2.71 -31.67 -5.76
C CYS A 282 1.75 -32.36 -6.70
N ARG A 283 1.50 -31.72 -7.85
CA ARG A 283 0.72 -32.26 -8.96
C ARG A 283 1.30 -31.84 -10.30
N ILE A 284 0.93 -32.55 -11.35
CA ILE A 284 1.15 -32.09 -12.72
C ILE A 284 0.04 -31.09 -13.05
N TYR A 285 0.41 -29.83 -13.27
CA TYR A 285 -0.52 -28.73 -13.43
C TYR A 285 -1.34 -28.90 -14.72
N GLY A 286 -2.66 -28.64 -14.63
CA GLY A 286 -3.59 -28.73 -15.75
C GLY A 286 -4.03 -30.14 -16.15
N LEU A 287 -3.40 -31.20 -15.62
CA LEU A 287 -3.76 -32.59 -15.93
C LEU A 287 -4.41 -33.33 -14.76
N TYR A 288 -3.97 -33.07 -13.53
CA TYR A 288 -4.44 -33.80 -12.35
C TYR A 288 -4.79 -32.85 -11.21
N MET A 289 -5.64 -33.29 -10.29
CA MET A 289 -5.82 -32.65 -8.99
C MET A 289 -4.66 -33.00 -8.05
N PHE A 290 -4.60 -32.36 -6.87
CA PHE A 290 -3.65 -32.81 -5.86
C PHE A 290 -4.03 -34.24 -5.40
N PRO A 291 -3.05 -35.17 -5.29
CA PRO A 291 -3.32 -36.53 -4.83
C PRO A 291 -4.02 -36.53 -3.47
N ASN A 292 -5.06 -37.36 -3.31
CA ASN A 292 -5.81 -37.45 -2.06
C ASN A 292 -6.21 -38.89 -1.73
N PHE A 293 -6.43 -39.17 -0.45
CA PHE A 293 -6.94 -40.45 0.04
C PHE A 293 -8.01 -40.19 1.09
N GLN A 294 -9.24 -40.68 0.84
CA GLN A 294 -10.41 -40.48 1.71
C GLN A 294 -10.67 -38.99 2.04
N GLY A 295 -10.44 -38.09 1.09
CA GLY A 295 -10.65 -36.65 1.25
C GLY A 295 -9.51 -35.89 1.92
N ALA A 296 -8.45 -36.57 2.38
CA ALA A 296 -7.23 -35.93 2.88
C ALA A 296 -6.18 -35.87 1.77
N LEU A 297 -5.54 -34.71 1.60
CA LEU A 297 -4.44 -34.56 0.65
C LEU A 297 -3.24 -35.43 1.05
N LEU A 298 -2.57 -36.01 0.06
CA LEU A 298 -1.36 -36.80 0.26
C LEU A 298 -0.14 -35.90 0.07
N SER A 299 0.71 -35.80 1.09
CA SER A 299 1.95 -35.05 1.01
C SER A 299 2.89 -35.64 -0.04
N ILE A 300 3.85 -34.84 -0.51
CA ILE A 300 4.80 -35.22 -1.56
C ILE A 300 5.67 -36.41 -1.15
N ASP A 301 5.83 -36.68 0.15
CA ASP A 301 6.54 -37.82 0.72
C ASP A 301 5.63 -38.99 1.13
N ASP A 302 4.30 -38.86 1.05
CA ASP A 302 3.35 -39.93 1.40
C ASP A 302 3.49 -41.16 0.48
N THR A 303 3.45 -42.36 1.06
CA THR A 303 3.61 -43.62 0.33
C THR A 303 2.31 -44.16 -0.25
N ARG A 304 1.16 -43.63 0.17
CA ARG A 304 -0.14 -43.99 -0.38
C ARG A 304 -0.28 -43.45 -1.80
N ILE A 305 -1.10 -44.12 -2.60
CA ILE A 305 -1.28 -43.81 -4.02
C ILE A 305 -2.74 -43.42 -4.25
N ASP A 306 -2.95 -42.27 -4.87
CA ASP A 306 -4.23 -41.91 -5.50
C ASP A 306 -4.19 -42.41 -6.96
N PRO A 307 -4.99 -43.43 -7.31
CA PRO A 307 -4.97 -44.02 -8.65
C PRO A 307 -5.50 -43.08 -9.74
N TYR A 308 -6.27 -42.06 -9.38
CA TYR A 308 -6.83 -41.08 -10.32
C TYR A 308 -5.93 -39.84 -10.46
N ASN A 309 -5.25 -39.44 -9.39
CA ASN A 309 -4.33 -38.31 -9.36
C ASN A 309 -2.95 -38.76 -8.86
N PRO A 310 -2.06 -39.26 -9.74
CA PRO A 310 -0.76 -39.76 -9.32
C PRO A 310 0.14 -38.63 -8.79
N SER A 311 1.06 -39.00 -7.88
CA SER A 311 2.13 -38.10 -7.45
C SER A 311 2.93 -37.59 -8.64
N CYS A 312 3.46 -36.37 -8.51
CA CYS A 312 4.18 -35.71 -9.60
C CYS A 312 5.61 -36.24 -9.82
N LEU A 313 6.14 -37.01 -8.87
CA LEU A 313 7.49 -37.59 -8.91
C LEU A 313 7.55 -38.84 -9.78
N SER A 314 8.70 -39.09 -10.42
CA SER A 314 8.89 -40.17 -11.39
C SER A 314 8.84 -41.57 -10.79
N ASN A 315 9.26 -41.75 -9.52
CA ASN A 315 9.43 -43.08 -8.94
C ASN A 315 8.44 -43.34 -7.78
N GLN A 316 7.52 -44.30 -8.00
CA GLN A 316 6.47 -44.68 -7.05
C GLN A 316 6.89 -45.79 -6.07
N THR A 317 8.15 -46.25 -6.15
CA THR A 317 8.63 -47.45 -5.44
C THR A 317 9.16 -47.16 -4.04
N GLY A 318 8.31 -46.67 -3.13
CA GLY A 318 8.46 -46.76 -1.66
C GLY A 318 9.63 -46.04 -0.96
N ASN A 319 10.83 -46.00 -1.54
CA ASN A 319 12.00 -45.26 -1.09
C ASN A 319 12.16 -44.03 -2.00
N LYS A 320 11.56 -42.90 -1.60
CA LYS A 320 11.71 -41.61 -2.30
C LYS A 320 13.12 -41.04 -2.08
N THR A 321 14.12 -41.66 -2.70
CA THR A 321 15.51 -41.14 -2.76
C THR A 321 15.59 -39.81 -3.52
N GLU A 322 14.53 -39.44 -4.21
CA GLU A 322 14.33 -38.22 -5.00
C GLU A 322 14.06 -36.95 -4.16
N LEU A 323 13.86 -37.08 -2.84
CA LEU A 323 13.55 -35.95 -1.95
C LEU A 323 14.57 -35.85 -0.81
N LYS A 324 15.04 -34.63 -0.52
CA LYS A 324 15.78 -34.30 0.69
C LYS A 324 15.04 -33.20 1.44
N PHE A 325 14.73 -33.42 2.71
CA PHE A 325 14.13 -32.40 3.57
C PHE A 325 15.20 -31.84 4.49
N ASP A 326 15.27 -30.51 4.59
CA ASP A 326 16.10 -29.83 5.57
C ASP A 326 15.22 -29.10 6.59
N GLY A 327 15.69 -29.04 7.83
CA GLY A 327 14.93 -28.52 8.95
C GLY A 327 15.71 -28.43 10.25
N VAL A 328 15.31 -27.53 11.14
CA VAL A 328 15.90 -27.39 12.49
C VAL A 328 15.50 -28.55 13.41
N SER A 329 14.41 -29.26 13.07
CA SER A 329 13.93 -30.47 13.75
C SER A 329 13.24 -31.43 12.77
N LEU A 330 13.05 -32.69 13.17
CA LEU A 330 12.30 -33.68 12.38
C LEU A 330 10.85 -33.25 12.03
N LEU A 331 10.28 -32.33 12.82
CA LEU A 331 8.93 -31.78 12.64
C LEU A 331 8.91 -30.49 11.80
N SER A 332 10.04 -29.82 11.66
CA SER A 332 10.17 -28.54 10.93
C SER A 332 10.96 -28.75 9.64
N LYS A 333 10.39 -29.52 8.69
CA LYS A 333 10.88 -29.69 7.31
C LYS A 333 10.78 -28.36 6.53
N SER A 334 11.49 -27.33 6.97
CA SER A 334 11.34 -25.95 6.52
C SER A 334 11.80 -25.74 5.08
N SER A 335 12.48 -26.72 4.49
CA SER A 335 12.70 -26.78 3.04
C SER A 335 12.67 -28.21 2.51
N VAL A 336 12.37 -28.34 1.23
CA VAL A 336 12.46 -29.60 0.47
C VAL A 336 13.27 -29.37 -0.80
N THR A 337 14.16 -30.31 -1.07
CA THR A 337 14.97 -30.38 -2.27
C THR A 337 14.53 -31.59 -3.09
N ILE A 338 13.99 -31.36 -4.27
CA ILE A 338 13.66 -32.38 -5.26
C ILE A 338 14.89 -32.60 -6.13
N LEU A 339 15.40 -33.82 -6.17
CA LEU A 339 16.63 -34.12 -6.87
C LEU A 339 16.48 -34.00 -8.39
N ALA A 340 17.61 -33.70 -9.01
CA ALA A 340 17.80 -33.76 -10.45
C ALA A 340 17.26 -35.05 -11.09
N GLY A 341 16.46 -34.92 -12.14
CA GLY A 341 15.92 -36.05 -12.91
C GLY A 341 14.66 -36.69 -12.32
N SER A 342 14.17 -36.22 -11.16
CA SER A 342 12.92 -36.71 -10.55
C SER A 342 11.64 -36.19 -11.21
N LEU A 343 11.76 -35.19 -12.09
CA LEU A 343 10.67 -34.58 -12.83
C LEU A 343 10.86 -34.81 -14.34
N LYS A 344 9.77 -35.06 -15.05
CA LYS A 344 9.78 -35.23 -16.51
C LYS A 344 9.81 -33.87 -17.20
N SER A 345 10.57 -33.78 -18.29
CA SER A 345 10.64 -32.58 -19.11
C SER A 345 9.37 -32.34 -19.93
N ASN A 346 9.27 -31.11 -20.44
CA ASN A 346 8.12 -30.57 -21.17
C ASN A 346 6.80 -30.68 -20.39
N ARG A 347 6.87 -30.45 -19.08
CA ARG A 347 5.72 -30.46 -18.17
C ARG A 347 5.80 -29.32 -17.18
N THR A 348 4.62 -28.82 -16.80
CA THR A 348 4.46 -27.86 -15.70
C THR A 348 3.93 -28.59 -14.47
N TYR A 349 4.59 -28.37 -13.35
CA TYR A 349 4.26 -28.90 -12.05
C TYR A 349 3.76 -27.77 -11.16
N GLN A 350 2.80 -28.07 -10.29
CA GLN A 350 2.42 -27.15 -9.22
C GLN A 350 2.82 -27.77 -7.89
N PHE A 351 3.63 -27.03 -7.16
CA PHE A 351 3.97 -27.34 -5.78
C PHE A 351 3.15 -26.43 -4.87
N MET A 352 2.68 -27.02 -3.77
CA MET A 352 2.00 -26.31 -2.70
C MET A 352 2.72 -26.62 -1.39
N VAL A 353 2.88 -25.62 -0.54
CA VAL A 353 3.23 -25.82 0.86
C VAL A 353 2.07 -25.37 1.73
N GLN A 354 1.64 -26.21 2.67
CA GLN A 354 0.78 -25.82 3.76
C GLN A 354 1.63 -25.67 5.02
N MET A 355 1.54 -24.49 5.62
CA MET A 355 2.26 -24.12 6.82
C MET A 355 1.24 -23.97 7.96
N GLU A 356 1.55 -24.59 9.08
CA GLU A 356 0.70 -24.56 10.28
C GLU A 356 1.54 -24.19 11.49
N ASN A 357 1.07 -23.25 12.30
CA ASN A 357 1.81 -22.85 13.50
C ASN A 357 1.74 -23.96 14.56
N LEU A 358 2.91 -24.36 15.08
CA LEU A 358 3.04 -25.47 16.03
C LEU A 358 2.33 -25.23 17.37
N ARG A 359 2.09 -23.97 17.76
CA ARG A 359 1.40 -23.62 19.01
C ARG A 359 -0.07 -23.29 18.80
N ASN A 360 -0.48 -22.92 17.58
CA ASN A 360 -1.85 -22.52 17.27
C ASN A 360 -2.22 -22.96 15.85
N SER A 361 -2.85 -24.12 15.73
CA SER A 361 -3.27 -24.72 14.46
C SER A 361 -4.24 -23.88 13.64
N SER A 362 -4.94 -22.93 14.26
CA SER A 362 -5.83 -21.99 13.56
C SER A 362 -5.05 -20.98 12.70
N ILE A 363 -3.75 -20.82 12.92
CA ILE A 363 -2.89 -19.96 12.10
C ILE A 363 -2.22 -20.82 11.03
N GLN A 364 -2.69 -20.67 9.82
CA GLN A 364 -2.22 -21.42 8.66
C GLN A 364 -1.89 -20.48 7.50
N ALA A 365 -0.97 -20.92 6.65
CA ALA A 365 -0.64 -20.24 5.41
C ALA A 365 -0.37 -21.26 4.32
N THR A 366 -0.84 -20.97 3.11
CA THR A 366 -0.62 -21.85 1.96
C THR A 366 0.15 -21.08 0.91
N GLY A 367 1.24 -21.67 0.42
CA GLY A 367 2.07 -21.16 -0.65
C GLY A 367 1.95 -22.00 -1.90
N TYR A 368 2.06 -21.39 -3.08
CA TYR A 368 2.11 -22.12 -4.36
C TYR A 368 3.29 -21.68 -5.23
N VAL A 369 3.81 -22.60 -6.03
CA VAL A 369 4.75 -22.29 -7.12
C VAL A 369 4.51 -23.20 -8.31
N LEU A 370 4.54 -22.62 -9.51
CA LEU A 370 4.53 -23.35 -10.77
C LEU A 370 5.97 -23.53 -11.26
N VAL A 371 6.32 -24.77 -11.60
CA VAL A 371 7.65 -25.14 -12.10
C VAL A 371 7.50 -25.82 -13.45
N THR A 372 8.00 -25.18 -14.50
CA THR A 372 8.04 -25.76 -15.85
C THR A 372 9.41 -26.35 -16.10
N VAL A 373 9.46 -27.67 -16.36
CA VAL A 373 10.69 -28.38 -16.71
C VAL A 373 10.81 -28.39 -18.23
N VAL A 374 11.91 -27.86 -18.77
CA VAL A 374 12.16 -27.75 -20.21
C VAL A 374 13.43 -28.51 -20.59
N ASP A 375 13.46 -29.10 -21.79
CA ASP A 375 14.63 -29.80 -22.34
C ASP A 375 15.71 -28.85 -22.90
N THR A 376 15.36 -27.57 -23.06
CA THR A 376 16.24 -26.53 -23.60
C THR A 376 16.93 -25.76 -22.47
N ARG A 377 18.00 -25.03 -22.79
CA ARG A 377 18.73 -24.16 -21.85
C ARG A 377 18.29 -22.70 -22.03
N PRO A 378 17.14 -22.25 -21.49
CA PRO A 378 16.76 -20.84 -21.55
C PRO A 378 17.68 -19.98 -20.68
N GLN A 379 17.75 -18.69 -21.00
CA GLN A 379 18.43 -17.67 -20.19
C GLN A 379 17.53 -17.31 -18.99
N MET A 380 18.12 -17.00 -17.82
CA MET A 380 17.36 -16.71 -16.60
C MET A 380 17.02 -15.23 -16.50
N VAL A 381 15.76 -14.92 -16.20
CA VAL A 381 15.32 -13.59 -15.77
C VAL A 381 14.45 -13.81 -14.53
N LEU A 382 14.94 -13.33 -13.37
CA LEU A 382 14.16 -13.25 -12.14
C LEU A 382 13.28 -12.02 -12.22
N ILE A 383 11.98 -12.16 -11.98
CA ILE A 383 11.05 -11.03 -11.88
C ILE A 383 10.65 -10.85 -10.43
N GLY A 384 10.81 -9.65 -9.90
CA GLY A 384 10.36 -9.26 -8.57
C GLY A 384 9.62 -7.94 -8.60
N CYS A 385 8.88 -7.65 -7.52
CA CYS A 385 8.25 -6.34 -7.32
C CYS A 385 9.18 -5.44 -6.50
N VAL A 386 9.22 -4.15 -6.86
CA VAL A 386 9.87 -3.12 -6.03
C VAL A 386 9.18 -3.02 -4.67
N ILE A 387 7.85 -3.10 -4.65
CA ILE A 387 7.06 -3.27 -3.44
C ILE A 387 6.75 -4.77 -3.29
N TRP A 388 7.53 -5.47 -2.46
CA TRP A 388 7.49 -6.94 -2.39
C TRP A 388 6.10 -7.52 -2.08
N THR A 389 5.28 -6.80 -1.30
CA THR A 389 3.90 -7.22 -0.97
C THR A 389 3.00 -7.34 -2.21
N MET A 390 3.34 -6.64 -3.30
CA MET A 390 2.60 -6.69 -4.57
C MET A 390 2.86 -7.96 -5.40
N CYS A 391 3.92 -8.68 -5.07
CA CYS A 391 4.33 -9.92 -5.73
C CYS A 391 3.98 -11.16 -4.89
N VAL A 392 3.15 -11.02 -3.86
CA VAL A 392 2.83 -12.14 -2.98
C VAL A 392 1.94 -13.16 -3.72
N PRO A 393 2.41 -14.42 -3.90
CA PRO A 393 1.78 -15.41 -4.78
C PRO A 393 0.46 -15.96 -4.27
N ASN A 394 0.10 -15.68 -3.02
CA ASN A 394 -1.05 -16.30 -2.33
C ASN A 394 -2.35 -15.51 -2.47
N LEU A 395 -2.35 -14.48 -3.33
CA LEU A 395 -3.53 -13.74 -3.72
C LEU A 395 -3.66 -13.91 -5.24
N GLU A 396 -4.59 -14.75 -5.70
CA GLU A 396 -4.94 -14.84 -7.13
C GLU A 396 -5.33 -13.46 -7.69
N PHE A 397 -5.83 -12.57 -6.82
CA PHE A 397 -6.13 -11.18 -7.12
C PHE A 397 -5.67 -10.27 -5.97
N GLN A 398 -4.89 -9.25 -6.27
CA GLN A 398 -4.59 -8.17 -5.33
C GLN A 398 -5.34 -6.90 -5.72
N PHE A 399 -6.13 -6.36 -4.80
CA PHE A 399 -6.69 -5.02 -4.95
C PHE A 399 -5.58 -3.99 -4.76
N VAL A 400 -5.20 -3.36 -5.87
CA VAL A 400 -4.23 -2.26 -5.87
C VAL A 400 -5.01 -0.97 -5.75
N ASN A 401 -4.67 -0.12 -4.78
CA ASN A 401 -5.22 1.23 -4.76
C ASN A 401 -4.90 1.87 -6.11
N PRO A 402 -5.88 2.44 -6.85
CA PRO A 402 -5.66 3.00 -8.18
C PRO A 402 -4.50 4.01 -8.25
N THR A 403 -4.18 4.65 -7.13
CA THR A 403 -3.09 5.62 -6.97
C THR A 403 -1.71 5.01 -6.67
N THR A 404 -1.63 3.71 -6.35
CA THR A 404 -0.38 3.00 -6.05
C THR A 404 0.35 2.63 -7.32
N GLN A 405 1.59 3.09 -7.45
CA GLN A 405 2.47 2.70 -8.55
C GLN A 405 2.88 1.23 -8.41
N VAL A 406 2.66 0.44 -9.47
CA VAL A 406 3.19 -0.92 -9.57
C VAL A 406 4.52 -0.87 -10.31
N ALA A 407 5.56 -1.39 -9.67
CA ALA A 407 6.90 -1.43 -10.22
C ALA A 407 7.47 -2.85 -10.09
N LEU A 408 7.93 -3.40 -11.22
CA LEU A 408 8.57 -4.69 -11.34
C LEU A 408 10.03 -4.47 -11.78
N PHE A 409 10.90 -5.39 -11.37
CA PHE A 409 12.25 -5.47 -11.88
C PHE A 409 12.53 -6.88 -12.39
N ALA A 410 13.41 -6.95 -13.38
CA ALA A 410 13.94 -8.15 -13.96
C ALA A 410 15.45 -8.19 -13.76
N ILE A 411 15.96 -9.20 -13.05
CA ILE A 411 17.39 -9.41 -12.84
C ILE A 411 17.79 -10.70 -13.52
N CYS A 412 18.76 -10.63 -14.42
CA CYS A 412 19.35 -11.83 -14.98
C CYS A 412 20.31 -12.46 -13.96
N ASN A 413 20.15 -13.76 -13.70
CA ASN A 413 21.00 -14.51 -12.79
C ASN A 413 21.93 -15.44 -13.60
N GLY A 414 23.22 -15.45 -13.32
CA GLY A 414 24.22 -16.25 -14.05
C GLY A 414 24.87 -15.52 -15.25
N ASN A 415 25.25 -16.28 -16.30
CA ASN A 415 25.98 -15.72 -17.44
C ASN A 415 25.02 -15.14 -18.49
N CYS A 416 24.84 -13.81 -18.46
CA CYS A 416 23.85 -13.06 -19.22
C CYS A 416 24.43 -12.35 -20.46
N THR A 417 25.63 -12.74 -20.89
CA THR A 417 26.37 -12.13 -22.01
C THR A 417 25.61 -12.17 -23.35
N THR A 418 24.61 -13.04 -23.48
CA THR A 418 23.78 -13.23 -24.67
C THR A 418 22.38 -12.62 -24.56
N LEU A 419 22.04 -11.99 -23.43
CA LEU A 419 20.74 -11.38 -23.21
C LEU A 419 20.67 -10.04 -23.95
N GLN A 420 20.01 -10.03 -25.11
CA GLN A 420 19.98 -8.85 -25.99
C GLN A 420 18.94 -7.82 -25.57
N ASN A 421 17.72 -8.24 -25.22
CA ASN A 421 16.59 -7.37 -24.85
C ASN A 421 15.65 -8.07 -23.86
N ILE A 422 15.08 -7.32 -22.91
CA ILE A 422 13.95 -7.75 -22.06
C ILE A 422 12.70 -7.04 -22.56
N ILE A 423 11.63 -7.78 -22.84
CA ILE A 423 10.38 -7.21 -23.36
C ILE A 423 9.24 -7.62 -22.41
N TRP A 424 8.56 -6.62 -21.85
CA TRP A 424 7.40 -6.80 -20.99
C TRP A 424 6.10 -6.74 -21.80
N ASN A 425 5.37 -7.85 -21.85
CA ASN A 425 4.03 -7.92 -22.43
C ASN A 425 2.99 -7.79 -21.33
N VAL A 426 2.16 -6.75 -21.42
CA VAL A 426 1.08 -6.49 -20.45
C VAL A 426 -0.25 -6.90 -21.07
N TYR A 427 -1.03 -7.67 -20.32
CA TYR A 427 -2.35 -8.13 -20.74
C TYR A 427 -3.41 -7.65 -19.74
N GLN A 428 -4.60 -7.33 -20.23
CA GLN A 428 -5.78 -7.08 -19.40
C GLN A 428 -6.80 -8.19 -19.67
N GLY A 429 -7.48 -8.64 -18.63
CA GLY A 429 -8.68 -9.46 -18.78
C GLY A 429 -9.76 -9.02 -17.80
N SER A 430 -11.02 -9.07 -18.22
CA SER A 430 -12.17 -8.91 -17.35
C SER A 430 -12.69 -10.30 -16.96
N SER A 431 -12.87 -10.56 -15.67
CA SER A 431 -13.50 -11.81 -15.24
C SER A 431 -14.98 -11.78 -15.60
N ASN A 432 -15.43 -12.67 -16.50
CA ASN A 432 -16.84 -12.80 -16.80
C ASN A 432 -17.44 -13.84 -15.84
N SER A 433 -18.37 -13.44 -14.97
CA SER A 433 -18.90 -14.27 -13.88
C SER A 433 -19.63 -15.54 -14.33
N SER A 434 -19.90 -15.68 -15.62
CA SER A 434 -20.60 -16.81 -16.24
C SER A 434 -19.69 -17.86 -16.90
N SER A 435 -18.41 -17.55 -17.12
CA SER A 435 -17.44 -18.49 -17.69
C SER A 435 -16.14 -18.42 -16.89
N ASN A 436 -15.64 -19.54 -16.37
CA ASN A 436 -14.33 -19.66 -15.71
C ASN A 436 -13.12 -19.36 -16.64
N VAL A 437 -13.32 -18.63 -17.73
CA VAL A 437 -12.33 -18.29 -18.74
C VAL A 437 -12.18 -16.77 -18.78
N THR A 438 -11.01 -16.28 -18.39
CA THR A 438 -10.64 -14.87 -18.56
C THR A 438 -10.04 -14.69 -19.94
N GLN A 439 -10.67 -13.86 -20.78
CA GLN A 439 -10.05 -13.46 -22.06
C GLN A 439 -8.99 -12.40 -21.80
N TRP A 440 -7.75 -12.69 -22.17
CA TRP A 440 -6.62 -11.78 -22.03
C TRP A 440 -6.38 -11.04 -23.35
N ILE A 441 -6.41 -9.71 -23.30
CA ILE A 441 -6.14 -8.82 -24.43
C ILE A 441 -4.80 -8.14 -24.19
N LEU A 442 -3.90 -8.19 -25.18
CA LEU A 442 -2.60 -7.51 -25.10
C LEU A 442 -2.82 -6.00 -25.08
N PHE A 443 -2.11 -5.29 -24.20
CA PHE A 443 -2.29 -3.85 -23.99
C PHE A 443 -2.19 -3.01 -25.28
N ASN A 444 -1.27 -3.36 -26.17
CA ASN A 444 -1.08 -2.64 -27.45
C ASN A 444 -2.21 -2.87 -28.47
N GLN A 445 -3.12 -3.82 -28.21
CA GLN A 445 -4.24 -4.17 -29.08
C GLN A 445 -5.58 -3.64 -28.52
N MET A 446 -5.54 -2.82 -27.46
CA MET A 446 -6.74 -2.30 -26.82
C MET A 446 -7.16 -0.95 -27.40
N ASN A 447 -8.45 -0.80 -27.70
CA ASN A 447 -9.01 0.40 -28.34
C ASN A 447 -9.46 1.48 -27.35
N ILE A 448 -9.35 1.26 -26.03
CA ILE A 448 -9.93 2.14 -25.01
C ILE A 448 -8.94 2.28 -23.86
N TYR A 449 -8.13 3.35 -23.85
CA TYR A 449 -7.61 3.90 -22.59
C TYR A 449 -7.40 5.41 -22.68
N GLU A 450 -7.98 6.12 -21.73
CA GLU A 450 -7.43 7.38 -21.27
C GLU A 450 -6.48 7.08 -20.09
N ASN A 451 -5.23 7.57 -20.17
CA ASN A 451 -4.29 7.78 -19.06
C ASN A 451 -3.51 6.60 -18.41
N ILE A 452 -3.56 5.37 -18.94
CA ILE A 452 -2.67 4.28 -18.47
C ILE A 452 -1.39 4.22 -19.32
N TRP A 453 -0.22 4.36 -18.70
CA TRP A 453 1.07 4.26 -19.38
C TRP A 453 2.00 3.29 -18.65
N PHE A 454 2.78 2.53 -19.43
CA PHE A 454 3.82 1.64 -18.93
C PHE A 454 5.19 2.11 -19.42
N PHE A 455 6.12 2.30 -18.49
CA PHE A 455 7.49 2.68 -18.75
C PHE A 455 8.42 1.47 -18.60
N GLY A 456 9.56 1.54 -19.29
CA GLY A 456 10.57 0.49 -19.19
C GLY A 456 10.15 -0.86 -19.77
N ARG A 457 9.17 -0.88 -20.68
CA ARG A 457 8.72 -2.10 -21.37
C ARG A 457 9.83 -2.86 -22.10
N ASN A 458 10.91 -2.18 -22.45
CA ASN A 458 12.09 -2.77 -23.10
C ASN A 458 13.34 -2.76 -22.18
N THR A 459 13.17 -2.57 -20.88
CA THR A 459 14.27 -2.49 -19.90
C THR A 459 14.10 -3.49 -18.77
N SER A 460 15.12 -3.65 -17.94
CA SER A 460 15.06 -4.50 -16.73
C SER A 460 14.05 -3.99 -15.71
N ASN A 461 13.82 -2.69 -15.62
CA ASN A 461 12.82 -2.12 -14.72
C ASN A 461 11.54 -1.81 -15.50
N PHE A 462 10.39 -2.16 -14.96
CA PHE A 462 9.07 -1.92 -15.55
C PHE A 462 8.19 -1.20 -14.53
N THR A 463 7.54 -0.12 -14.93
CA THR A 463 6.66 0.66 -14.04
C THR A 463 5.39 1.10 -14.76
N SER A 464 4.26 1.17 -14.03
CA SER A 464 3.01 1.75 -14.52
C SER A 464 2.81 3.19 -14.03
N THR A 465 1.93 3.96 -14.67
CA THR A 465 1.40 5.22 -14.11
C THR A 465 0.37 4.97 -13.01
N ASN A 466 0.14 6.00 -12.18
CA ASN A 466 -0.77 6.06 -11.02
C ASN A 466 -2.27 5.90 -11.34
N GLN A 467 -2.64 5.25 -12.44
CA GLN A 467 -4.03 5.04 -12.84
C GLN A 467 -4.17 3.66 -13.47
N LEU A 468 -3.86 2.59 -12.73
CA LEU A 468 -4.31 1.26 -13.15
C LEU A 468 -5.76 1.08 -12.68
N PHE A 469 -6.71 1.73 -13.35
CA PHE A 469 -8.13 1.45 -13.15
C PHE A 469 -8.45 0.12 -13.84
N LEU A 470 -8.50 -0.95 -13.06
CA LEU A 470 -9.21 -2.17 -13.44
C LEU A 470 -10.67 -1.95 -13.00
N ASN A 471 -11.54 -1.69 -13.97
CA ASN A 471 -12.98 -1.63 -13.73
C ASN A 471 -13.56 -3.04 -13.66
#